data_AF-A0A1V2AY35-F1
#
_entry.id   AF-A0A1V2AY35-F1
#
_cell.length_a   1.000
_cell.length_b   1.000
_cell.length_c   1.000
_cell.angle_alpha   90.00
_cell.angle_beta   90.00
_cell.angle_gamma   90.00
#
_symmetry.space_group_name_H-M   'P 1'
#
loop_
_entity.id
_entity.type
_entity.pdbx_description
1 polymer ?
#
loop_
_entity_poly.entity_id
_entity_poly.type
_entity_poly.pdbx_seq_one_letter_code
_entity_poly.pdbx_strand_id
1 'polypeptide(L)'
;MRYGITTMGDALRDFMDKSRMKPRLTEVRIRENWEQIMGKTISRYTESIQLIDGKLLISTSVAPLKQELSYSKDKIIKLVNEMLGEQVVREVVIR
;
A
#
# COMPACT_ATOMS: atom_id res chain seq x y z
N MET A 1 8.78 -36.34 -21.79
CA MET A 1 8.55 -34.95 -21.34
C MET A 1 7.04 -34.70 -21.40
N ARG A 2 6.36 -34.57 -20.26
CA ARG A 2 4.91 -34.35 -20.20
C ARG A 2 4.66 -32.85 -20.39
N TYR A 3 4.17 -32.43 -21.56
CA TYR A 3 3.66 -31.07 -21.74
C TYR A 3 2.44 -30.92 -20.83
N GLY A 4 2.57 -30.14 -19.76
CA GLY A 4 1.44 -29.77 -18.92
C GLY A 4 0.50 -28.91 -19.76
N ILE A 5 -0.67 -29.44 -20.09
CA ILE A 5 -1.75 -28.66 -20.72
C ILE A 5 -2.30 -27.77 -19.61
N THR A 6 -1.76 -26.56 -19.47
CA THR A 6 -2.41 -25.55 -18.63
C THR A 6 -3.73 -25.19 -19.31
N THR A 7 -4.85 -25.52 -18.67
CA THR A 7 -6.15 -25.12 -19.21
C THR A 7 -6.25 -23.60 -19.16
N MET A 8 -7.04 -22.99 -20.05
CA MET A 8 -7.30 -21.54 -20.00
C MET A 8 -7.84 -21.11 -18.62
N GLY A 9 -8.58 -21.99 -17.93
CA GLY A 9 -9.07 -21.76 -16.57
C GLY A 9 -7.95 -21.68 -15.53
N ASP A 10 -6.96 -22.57 -15.60
CA ASP A 10 -5.81 -22.57 -14.69
C ASP A 10 -4.92 -21.35 -14.93
N ALA A 11 -4.69 -20.99 -16.19
CA ALA A 11 -3.91 -19.79 -16.55
C ALA A 11 -4.60 -18.50 -16.07
N LEU A 12 -5.94 -18.41 -16.18
CA LEU A 12 -6.70 -17.25 -15.69
C LEU A 12 -6.67 -17.15 -14.16
N ARG A 13 -6.78 -18.28 -13.46
CA ARG A 13 -6.70 -18.32 -11.99
C ARG A 13 -5.32 -17.87 -11.50
N ASP A 14 -4.26 -18.44 -12.07
CA ASP A 14 -2.88 -18.06 -11.76
C ASP A 14 -2.63 -16.58 -12.04
N PHE A 15 -3.18 -16.04 -13.13
CA PHE A 15 -3.08 -14.62 -13.45
C PHE A 15 -3.80 -13.75 -12.41
N MET A 16 -5.01 -14.11 -12.01
CA MET A 16 -5.77 -13.39 -10.98
C MET A 16 -5.06 -13.40 -9.62
N ASP A 17 -4.49 -14.54 -9.23
CA ASP A 17 -3.76 -14.68 -7.98
C ASP A 17 -2.47 -13.86 -8.00
N LYS A 18 -1.68 -13.93 -9.08
CA LYS A 18 -0.48 -13.11 -9.27
C LYS A 18 -0.79 -11.61 -9.26
N SER A 19 -1.90 -11.21 -9.90
CA SER A 19 -2.36 -9.82 -9.93
C SER A 19 -2.69 -9.29 -8.52
N ARG A 20 -3.28 -10.11 -7.65
CA ARG A 20 -3.58 -9.74 -6.25
C ARG A 20 -2.35 -9.79 -5.32
N MET A 21 -1.35 -10.62 -5.65
CA MET A 21 -0.13 -10.76 -4.84
C MET A 21 0.72 -9.49 -4.86
N LYS A 22 0.91 -8.84 -6.02
CA LYS A 22 1.77 -7.66 -6.12
C LYS A 22 1.29 -6.52 -5.20
N PRO A 23 0.02 -6.07 -5.23
CA PRO A 23 -0.47 -5.02 -4.32
C PRO A 23 -0.36 -5.38 -2.84
N ARG A 24 -0.65 -6.64 -2.47
CA ARG A 24 -0.53 -7.11 -1.09
C ARG A 24 0.91 -7.06 -0.59
N LEU A 25 1.86 -7.49 -1.41
CA LEU A 25 3.28 -7.43 -1.04
C LEU A 25 3.75 -5.98 -0.90
N THR A 26 3.31 -5.09 -1.80
CA THR A 26 3.60 -3.65 -1.70
C THR A 26 3.01 -3.06 -0.42
N GLU A 27 1.76 -3.39 -0.08
CA GLU A 27 1.12 -2.94 1.17
C GLU A 27 1.90 -3.36 2.42
N VAL A 28 2.38 -4.62 2.47
CA VAL A 28 3.23 -5.12 3.57
C VAL A 28 4.51 -4.29 3.68
N ARG A 29 5.21 -4.05 2.56
CA ARG A 29 6.43 -3.22 2.56
C ARG A 29 6.17 -1.81 3.07
N ILE A 30 5.05 -1.19 2.69
CA ILE A 30 4.69 0.15 3.19
C ILE A 30 4.51 0.10 4.72
N ARG A 31 3.80 -0.90 5.25
CA ARG A 31 3.59 -1.04 6.71
C ARG A 31 4.90 -1.23 7.47
N GLU A 32 5.79 -2.10 6.99
CA GLU A 32 7.08 -2.39 7.64
C GLU A 32 7.99 -1.16 7.69
N ASN A 33 7.91 -0.29 6.68
CA ASN A 33 8.75 0.92 6.59
C ASN A 33 8.04 2.19 7.08
N TRP A 34 6.78 2.10 7.52
CA TRP A 34 5.97 3.28 7.84
C TRP A 34 6.58 4.15 8.94
N GLU A 35 7.08 3.51 10.01
CA GLU A 35 7.75 4.22 11.10
C GLU A 35 9.02 4.93 10.64
N GLN A 36 9.80 4.31 9.76
CA GLN A 36 11.00 4.93 9.20
C GLN A 36 10.67 6.16 8.35
N ILE A 37 9.56 6.11 7.60
CA ILE A 37 9.14 7.18 6.70
C ILE A 37 8.51 8.35 7.45
N MET A 38 7.62 8.05 8.41
CA MET A 38 6.76 9.04 9.05
C MET A 38 7.18 9.38 10.49
N GLY A 39 8.04 8.57 11.08
CA GLY A 39 8.46 8.69 12.46
C GLY A 39 7.53 7.97 13.44
N LYS A 40 8.10 7.68 14.61
CA LYS A 40 7.49 6.89 15.70
C LYS A 40 6.14 7.44 16.18
N THR A 41 6.00 8.75 16.29
CA THR A 41 4.76 9.38 16.79
C THR A 41 3.59 9.12 15.85
N ILE A 42 3.76 9.36 14.54
CA ILE A 42 2.71 9.14 13.54
C ILE A 42 2.39 7.64 13.44
N SER A 43 3.43 6.80 13.40
CA SER A 43 3.28 5.34 13.36
C SER A 43 2.44 4.81 14.52
N ARG A 44 2.73 5.27 15.75
CA ARG A 44 2.04 4.85 16.97
C ARG A 44 0.52 5.05 16.94
N TYR A 45 0.05 6.10 16.28
CA TYR A 45 -1.37 6.45 16.21
C TYR A 45 -2.00 6.13 14.85
N THR A 46 -1.25 5.47 13.95
CA THR A 46 -1.79 4.94 12.70
C THR A 46 -2.37 3.55 12.96
N GLU A 47 -3.67 3.38 12.70
CA GLU A 47 -4.37 2.13 13.00
C GLU A 47 -4.29 1.13 11.84
N SER A 48 -4.37 1.62 10.62
CA SER A 48 -4.25 0.79 9.44
C SER A 48 -3.73 1.56 8.24
N ILE A 49 -3.04 0.82 7.37
CA ILE A 49 -2.56 1.29 6.07
C ILE A 49 -3.00 0.24 5.05
N GLN A 50 -3.70 0.65 4.00
CA GLN A 50 -4.13 -0.24 2.92
C GLN A 50 -3.83 0.38 1.55
N LEU A 51 -3.40 -0.44 0.61
CA LEU A 51 -3.17 -0.01 -0.77
C LEU A 51 -4.24 -0.62 -1.69
N ILE A 52 -5.14 0.21 -2.19
CA ILE A 52 -6.26 -0.21 -3.03
C ILE A 52 -6.28 0.65 -4.29
N ASP A 53 -6.06 0.02 -5.45
CA ASP A 53 -6.07 0.69 -6.76
C ASP A 53 -5.18 1.94 -6.81
N GLY A 54 -3.99 1.86 -6.21
CA GLY A 54 -3.04 2.98 -6.12
C GLY A 54 -3.46 4.09 -5.15
N LYS A 55 -4.51 3.90 -4.35
CA LYS A 55 -4.86 4.77 -3.23
C LYS A 55 -4.30 4.20 -1.95
N LEU A 56 -3.58 5.01 -1.19
CA LEU A 56 -3.10 4.67 0.14
C LEU A 56 -4.13 5.17 1.17
N LEU A 57 -4.85 4.24 1.77
CA LEU A 57 -5.82 4.51 2.81
C LEU A 57 -5.12 4.41 4.16
N ILE A 58 -5.18 5.48 4.95
CA ILE A 58 -4.58 5.56 6.28
C ILE A 58 -5.69 5.86 7.27
N SER A 59 -5.84 5.03 8.30
CA SER A 59 -6.85 5.24 9.34
C SER A 59 -6.21 5.67 10.65
N THR A 60 -6.81 6.64 11.33
CA THR A 60 -6.44 7.04 12.69
C THR A 60 -7.66 7.56 13.46
N SER A 61 -7.83 7.13 14.71
CA SER A 61 -8.84 7.69 15.62
C SER A 61 -8.43 9.03 16.25
N VAL A 62 -7.19 9.48 16.04
CA VAL A 62 -6.67 10.71 16.66
C VAL A 62 -6.93 11.90 15.75
N ALA A 63 -7.89 12.76 16.13
CA ALA A 63 -8.33 13.89 15.30
C ALA A 63 -7.20 14.88 14.91
N PRO A 64 -6.29 15.29 15.81
CA PRO A 64 -5.14 16.12 15.42
C PRO A 64 -4.24 15.45 14.37
N LEU A 65 -3.95 14.15 14.54
CA LEU A 65 -3.13 13.41 13.58
C LEU A 65 -3.83 13.28 12.22
N LYS A 66 -5.15 13.04 12.22
CA LYS A 66 -5.95 13.01 11.00
C LYS A 66 -5.79 14.30 10.19
N GLN A 67 -5.81 15.44 10.87
CA GLN A 67 -5.63 16.76 10.27
C GLN A 67 -4.19 16.95 9.74
N GLU A 68 -3.17 16.62 10.53
CA GLU A 68 -1.77 16.68 10.09
C GLU A 68 -1.47 15.81 8.86
N LEU A 69 -1.97 14.55 8.86
CA LEU A 69 -1.85 13.64 7.73
C LEU A 69 -2.58 14.17 6.50
N SER A 70 -3.74 14.81 6.69
CA SER A 70 -4.52 15.40 5.60
C SER A 70 -3.78 16.55 4.93
N TYR A 71 -3.06 17.38 5.70
CA TYR A 71 -2.19 18.42 5.13
C TYR A 71 -0.92 17.87 4.50
N SER A 72 -0.49 16.66 4.88
CA SER A 72 0.76 16.06 4.44
C SER A 72 0.59 15.03 3.31
N LYS A 73 -0.59 14.92 2.69
CA LYS A 73 -0.89 13.89 1.69
C LYS A 73 0.13 13.81 0.55
N ASP A 74 0.49 14.96 -0.04
CA ASP A 74 1.45 14.98 -1.16
C ASP A 74 2.85 14.54 -0.71
N LYS A 75 3.25 14.91 0.50
CA LYS A 75 4.51 14.45 1.10
C LYS A 75 4.49 12.94 1.34
N ILE A 76 3.38 12.39 1.82
CA ILE A 76 3.22 10.94 2.02
C ILE A 76 3.34 10.20 0.69
N ILE A 77 2.64 10.67 -0.35
CA ILE A 77 2.72 10.08 -1.71
C ILE A 77 4.18 10.02 -2.17
N LYS A 78 4.88 11.15 -2.08
CA LYS A 78 6.28 11.26 -2.49
C LYS A 78 7.17 10.29 -1.74
N LEU A 79 7.16 10.33 -0.40
CA LEU A 79 8.04 9.50 0.43
C LEU A 79 7.78 8.00 0.25
N VAL A 80 6.51 7.60 0.12
CA VAL A 80 6.16 6.19 -0.07
C VAL A 80 6.62 5.70 -1.45
N ASN A 81 6.40 6.47 -2.51
CA ASN A 81 6.88 6.10 -3.84
C ASN A 81 8.42 6.12 -3.93
N GLU A 82 9.09 7.05 -3.26
CA GLU A 82 10.56 7.08 -3.15
C GLU A 82 11.08 5.82 -2.45
N MET A 83 10.45 5.41 -1.35
CA MET A 83 10.80 4.16 -0.64
C MET A 83 10.58 2.92 -1.52
N LEU A 84 9.49 2.88 -2.30
CA LEU A 84 9.18 1.76 -3.18
C LEU A 84 10.07 1.71 -4.44
N GLY A 85 10.63 2.86 -4.85
CA GLY A 85 11.38 2.99 -6.11
C GLY A 85 10.50 2.96 -7.37
N GLU A 86 9.18 3.00 -7.22
CA GLU A 86 8.20 3.05 -8.32
C GLU A 86 7.00 3.94 -7.95
N GLN A 87 6.35 4.52 -8.96
CA GLN A 87 5.15 5.36 -8.79
C GLN A 87 3.90 4.49 -8.63
N VAL A 88 3.61 4.06 -7.40
CA VAL A 88 2.49 3.17 -7.09
C VAL A 88 1.33 3.90 -6.41
N VAL A 89 1.65 4.78 -5.45
CA VAL A 89 0.66 5.58 -4.74
C VAL A 89 0.36 6.83 -5.56
N ARG A 90 -0.93 7.03 -5.89
CA ARG A 90 -1.44 8.16 -6.67
C ARG A 90 -2.28 9.12 -5.83
N GLU A 91 -2.86 8.61 -4.75
CA GLU A 91 -3.75 9.37 -3.87
C GLU A 91 -3.61 8.85 -2.43
N VAL A 92 -3.74 9.75 -1.45
CA VAL A 92 -3.81 9.40 -0.03
C VAL A 92 -5.17 9.81 0.52
N VAL A 93 -5.84 8.85 1.18
CA VAL A 93 -7.14 9.05 1.83
C VAL A 93 -7.00 8.81 3.32
N ILE A 94 -7.33 9.81 4.14
CA ILE A 94 -7.28 9.69 5.60
C ILE A 94 -8.69 9.41 6.13
N ARG A 95 -8.83 8.32 6.89
CA ARG A 95 -10.07 7.87 7.52
C ARG A 95 -10.06 8.10 9.02
#